data_AF-A0A2D5JJC0-F1
#
_entry.id   AF-A0A2D5JJC0-F1
#
_cell.length_a   1.000
_cell.length_b   1.000
_cell.length_c   1.000
_cell.angle_alpha   90.00
_cell.angle_beta   90.00
_cell.angle_gamma   90.00
#
_symmetry.space_group_name_H-M   'P 1'
#
loop_
_entity.id
_entity.type
_entity.pdbx_description
1 polymer ?
#
loop_
_entity_poly.entity_id
_entity_poly.type
_entity_poly.pdbx_seq_one_letter_code
_entity_poly.pdbx_strand_id
1 'polypeptide(L)'
;RGMGSIDAMKAGSKDRYFQDVEDDVQKLVPEGIVGRVDYKGSLAEVMYQFIGGLRAGMGYCGSKDILSLKENAQFVRITSAGVIESHPHDVTITRESPNYSRK
;
A
#
# COMPACT_ATOMS: atom_id res chain seq x y z
N ARG A 1 -7.59 -4.54 9.34
CA ARG A 1 -8.21 -5.83 8.92
C ARG A 1 -8.64 -5.73 7.47
N GLY A 2 -8.48 -6.80 6.68
CA GLY A 2 -9.04 -6.88 5.33
C GLY A 2 -10.55 -7.03 5.35
N MET A 3 -11.24 -6.51 4.34
CA MET A 3 -12.70 -6.58 4.26
C MET A 3 -13.23 -8.02 4.10
N GLY A 4 -12.41 -8.95 3.60
CA GLY A 4 -12.73 -10.38 3.48
C GLY A 4 -12.33 -11.19 4.71
N SER A 5 -11.92 -10.54 5.81
CA SER A 5 -11.68 -11.24 7.07
C SER A 5 -13.00 -11.62 7.73
N ILE A 6 -13.00 -12.72 8.48
CA ILE A 6 -14.19 -13.23 9.18
C ILE A 6 -14.87 -12.13 10.01
N ASP A 7 -14.10 -11.34 10.76
CA ASP A 7 -14.65 -10.28 11.62
C ASP A 7 -15.26 -9.11 10.83
N ALA A 8 -14.74 -8.84 9.62
CA ALA A 8 -15.32 -7.83 8.74
C ALA A 8 -16.60 -8.36 8.06
N MET A 9 -16.58 -9.62 7.62
CA MET A 9 -17.73 -10.28 6.99
C MET A 9 -18.89 -10.44 7.96
N LYS A 10 -18.62 -10.82 9.21
CA LYS A 10 -19.61 -10.78 10.31
C LYS A 10 -20.26 -9.42 10.48
N ALA A 11 -19.51 -8.34 10.26
CA ALA A 11 -19.97 -6.96 10.39
C ALA A 11 -20.64 -6.42 9.11
N GLY A 12 -20.91 -7.28 8.11
CA GLY A 12 -21.73 -6.94 6.93
C GLY A 12 -20.95 -6.75 5.63
N SER A 13 -19.69 -7.17 5.53
CA SER A 13 -18.97 -7.12 4.25
C SER A 13 -19.15 -8.35 3.36
N LYS A 14 -20.01 -9.31 3.73
CA LYS A 14 -20.23 -10.58 2.99
C LYS A 14 -20.60 -10.39 1.51
N ASP A 15 -21.46 -9.41 1.23
CA ASP A 15 -21.95 -9.09 -0.12
C ASP A 15 -20.80 -8.81 -1.11
N ARG A 16 -19.74 -8.13 -0.66
CA ARG A 16 -18.55 -7.87 -1.48
C ARG A 16 -17.78 -9.12 -1.91
N TYR A 17 -18.03 -10.25 -1.25
CA TYR A 17 -17.38 -11.54 -1.47
C TYR A 17 -18.37 -12.60 -1.93
N PHE A 18 -19.60 -12.22 -2.30
CA PHE A 18 -20.65 -13.14 -2.76
C PHE A 18 -20.98 -14.25 -1.74
N GLN A 19 -20.86 -13.92 -0.45
CA GLN A 19 -21.14 -14.81 0.68
C GLN A 19 -22.36 -14.34 1.49
N ASP A 20 -23.20 -13.51 0.89
CA ASP A 20 -24.42 -12.95 1.46
C ASP A 20 -25.48 -14.02 1.78
N VAL A 21 -25.53 -15.11 1.00
CA VAL A 21 -26.42 -16.25 1.21
C VAL A 21 -26.02 -17.17 2.38
N GLU A 22 -24.82 -17.00 2.92
CA GLU A 22 -24.30 -17.84 4.01
C GLU A 22 -24.47 -17.15 5.37
N ASP A 23 -25.53 -17.53 6.08
CA ASP A 23 -25.81 -17.02 7.43
C ASP A 23 -24.86 -17.61 8.49
N ASP A 24 -24.38 -18.84 8.28
CA ASP A 24 -23.45 -19.49 9.20
C ASP A 24 -22.03 -18.98 9.00
N VAL A 25 -21.56 -18.22 10.00
CA VAL A 25 -20.19 -17.72 10.10
C VAL A 25 -19.15 -18.82 9.91
N GLN A 26 -19.41 -20.04 10.39
CA GLN A 26 -18.43 -21.14 10.30
C GLN A 26 -18.23 -21.64 8.88
N LYS A 27 -19.15 -21.34 7.96
CA LYS A 27 -19.08 -21.71 6.55
C LYS A 27 -18.54 -20.61 5.64
N LEU A 28 -18.28 -19.43 6.20
CA LEU A 28 -17.63 -18.35 5.46
C LEU A 28 -16.22 -18.77 5.04
N VAL A 29 -15.85 -18.46 3.80
CA VAL A 29 -14.52 -18.67 3.25
C VAL A 29 -13.79 -17.32 3.26
N PRO A 30 -12.87 -17.07 4.21
CA PRO A 30 -12.23 -15.77 4.32
C PRO A 30 -11.17 -15.55 3.25
N GLU A 31 -11.26 -14.42 2.56
CA GLU A 31 -10.26 -13.92 1.58
C GLU A 31 -9.39 -12.80 2.15
N GLY A 32 -9.54 -12.49 3.45
CA GLY A 32 -8.80 -11.44 4.12
C GLY A 32 -8.29 -11.84 5.49
N ILE A 33 -7.18 -11.23 5.90
CA ILE A 33 -6.58 -11.44 7.23
C ILE A 33 -6.85 -10.26 8.16
N VAL A 34 -6.69 -10.52 9.46
CA VAL A 34 -6.63 -9.49 10.49
C VAL A 34 -5.17 -9.26 10.86
N GLY A 35 -4.78 -7.99 10.93
CA GLY A 35 -3.44 -7.58 11.30
C GLY A 35 -3.48 -6.17 11.90
N ARG A 36 -2.39 -5.80 12.57
CA ARG A 36 -2.16 -4.48 13.16
C ARG A 36 -1.05 -3.76 12.40
N VAL A 37 -1.16 -2.44 12.35
CA VAL A 37 -0.14 -1.53 11.81
C VAL A 37 0.23 -0.52 12.90
N ASP A 38 1.45 0.01 12.85
CA ASP A 38 1.87 1.01 13.83
C ASP A 38 1.09 2.31 13.66
N TYR A 39 1.00 3.08 14.74
CA TYR A 39 0.50 4.45 14.67
C TYR A 39 1.44 5.33 13.84
N LYS A 40 0.88 6.09 12.90
CA LYS A 40 1.64 6.91 11.92
C LYS A 40 1.49 8.42 12.10
N GLY A 41 0.93 8.88 13.23
CA GLY A 41 0.63 10.30 13.43
C GLY A 41 -0.69 10.71 12.82
N SER A 42 -0.77 11.96 12.37
CA SER A 42 -1.96 12.52 11.74
C SER A 42 -2.05 12.14 10.26
N LEU A 43 -3.28 12.12 9.73
CA LEU A 43 -3.51 11.91 8.29
C LEU A 43 -2.80 12.96 7.44
N ALA A 44 -2.76 14.22 7.90
CA ALA A 44 -2.14 15.32 7.16
C ALA A 44 -0.63 15.12 6.96
N GLU A 45 0.07 14.67 8.00
CA GLU A 45 1.52 14.38 7.95
C GLU A 45 1.83 13.25 6.97
N VAL A 46 1.02 12.18 7.00
CA VAL A 46 1.15 11.05 6.09
C VAL A 46 0.92 11.51 4.64
N MET A 47 -0.18 12.23 4.39
CA MET A 47 -0.52 12.73 3.05
C MET A 47 0.54 13.69 2.49
N TYR A 48 1.16 14.51 3.35
CA TYR A 48 2.26 15.38 2.94
C TYR A 48 3.44 14.59 2.35
N GLN A 49 3.83 13.48 2.99
CA GLN A 49 4.91 12.62 2.48
C GLN A 49 4.53 11.92 1.17
N PHE A 50 3.30 11.41 1.05
CA PHE A 50 2.82 10.78 -0.19
C PHE A 50 2.81 11.76 -1.38
N ILE A 51 2.29 12.97 -1.17
CA ILE A 51 2.26 14.02 -2.20
C ILE A 51 3.68 14.48 -2.54
N GLY A 52 4.55 14.61 -1.53
CA GLY A 52 5.97 14.94 -1.73
C GLY A 52 6.68 13.92 -2.63
N GLY A 53 6.51 12.62 -2.35
CA GLY A 53 7.06 11.55 -3.16
C GLY A 53 6.54 11.54 -4.60
N LEU A 54 5.22 11.74 -4.78
CA LEU A 54 4.61 11.85 -6.10
C LEU A 54 5.17 13.03 -6.90
N ARG A 55 5.29 14.21 -6.28
CA ARG A 55 5.84 15.41 -6.94
C ARG A 55 7.32 15.23 -7.32
N ALA A 56 8.11 14.59 -6.47
CA ALA A 56 9.50 14.28 -6.78
C ALA A 56 9.59 13.34 -7.99
N GLY A 57 8.78 12.28 -8.03
CA GLY A 57 8.67 11.36 -9.17
C GLY A 57 8.24 12.07 -10.47
N MET A 58 7.22 12.92 -10.40
CA MET A 58 6.80 13.76 -11.52
C MET A 58 7.92 14.68 -12.02
N GLY A 59 8.74 15.21 -11.12
CA GLY A 59 9.94 15.99 -11.46
C GLY A 59 10.96 15.18 -12.26
N TYR A 60 11.29 13.96 -11.83
CA TYR A 60 12.18 13.05 -12.59
C TYR A 60 11.62 12.70 -13.97
N CYS A 61 10.31 12.55 -14.09
CA CYS A 61 9.64 12.25 -15.36
C CYS A 61 9.31 13.50 -16.21
N GLY A 62 9.70 14.71 -15.78
CA GLY A 62 9.38 15.96 -16.50
C GLY A 62 7.87 16.21 -16.68
N SER A 63 7.04 15.68 -15.78
CA SER A 63 5.58 15.70 -15.90
C SER A 63 4.97 16.85 -15.08
N LYS A 64 4.28 17.77 -15.75
CA LYS A 64 3.69 18.96 -15.10
C LYS A 64 2.39 18.67 -14.36
N ASP A 65 1.71 17.57 -14.70
CA ASP A 65 0.42 17.17 -14.16
C ASP A 65 0.27 15.63 -14.19
N ILE A 66 -0.83 15.12 -13.62
CA ILE A 66 -1.07 13.67 -13.53
C ILE A 66 -1.32 13.05 -14.91
N LEU A 67 -1.93 13.80 -15.84
CA LEU A 67 -2.22 13.30 -17.18
C LEU A 67 -0.92 13.08 -17.96
N SER A 68 -0.04 14.09 -17.97
CA SER A 68 1.28 14.00 -18.60
C SER A 68 2.13 12.88 -18.00
N LEU A 69 2.07 12.64 -16.68
CA LEU A 69 2.74 11.50 -16.06
C LEU A 69 2.20 10.17 -16.61
N LYS A 70 0.87 10.01 -16.66
CA LYS A 70 0.24 8.77 -17.14
C LYS A 70 0.53 8.49 -18.62
N GLU A 71 0.58 9.53 -19.45
CA GLU A 71 0.76 9.39 -20.90
C GLU A 71 2.23 9.19 -21.29
N ASN A 72 3.17 9.83 -20.59
CA ASN A 72 4.56 9.91 -21.05
C ASN A 72 5.55 9.08 -20.21
N ALA A 73 5.24 8.74 -18.96
CA ALA A 73 6.17 7.99 -18.12
C ALA A 73 6.48 6.61 -18.71
N GLN A 74 7.75 6.22 -18.67
CA GLN A 74 8.23 4.93 -19.14
C GLN A 74 8.70 4.09 -17.96
N PHE A 75 8.37 2.81 -17.97
CA PHE A 75 8.83 1.86 -16.98
C PHE A 75 9.90 0.95 -17.56
N VAL A 76 10.86 0.56 -16.73
CA VAL A 76 11.87 -0.44 -17.06
C VAL A 76 11.66 -1.65 -16.15
N ARG A 77 11.74 -2.85 -16.73
CA ARG A 77 11.68 -4.09 -15.96
C ARG A 77 13.04 -4.32 -15.30
N ILE A 78 13.02 -4.54 -13.99
CA ILE A 78 14.20 -4.91 -13.21
C ILE A 78 14.08 -6.33 -12.68
N THR A 79 15.22 -6.92 -12.30
CA THR A 79 15.27 -8.23 -11.65
C THR A 79 15.03 -8.11 -10.15
N SER A 80 14.88 -9.23 -9.45
CA SER A 80 14.82 -9.24 -7.97
C SER A 80 16.06 -8.63 -7.33
N ALA A 81 17.24 -8.78 -7.95
CA ALA A 81 18.46 -8.12 -7.50
C ALA A 81 18.36 -6.59 -7.60
N GLY A 82 17.78 -6.07 -8.68
CA GLY A 82 17.53 -4.62 -8.83
C GLY A 82 16.54 -4.08 -7.80
N VAL A 83 15.59 -4.89 -7.33
CA VAL A 83 14.68 -4.49 -6.23
C VAL A 83 15.45 -4.33 -4.91
N ILE A 84 16.36 -5.27 -4.61
CA ILE A 84 17.22 -5.19 -3.42
C ILE A 84 18.13 -3.96 -3.51
N GLU A 85 18.73 -3.72 -4.68
CA GLU A 85 19.59 -2.56 -4.96
C GLU A 85 18.83 -1.23 -4.81
N SER A 86 17.56 -1.18 -5.22
CA SER A 86 16.74 0.04 -5.11
C SER A 86 16.42 0.44 -3.66
N HIS A 87 16.43 -0.52 -2.73
CA HIS A 87 16.24 -0.25 -1.30
C HIS A 87 17.60 0.02 -0.65
N PRO A 88 17.69 0.84 0.42
CA PRO A 88 18.84 0.85 1.31
C PRO A 88 19.37 -0.57 1.62
N HIS A 89 20.61 -0.82 1.18
CA HIS A 89 21.33 -2.08 1.34
C HIS A 89 22.74 -1.79 1.87
N ASP A 90 23.34 -2.81 2.50
CA ASP A 90 24.70 -2.77 3.06
C ASP A 90 24.97 -1.67 4.10
N VAL A 91 23.91 -1.14 4.73
CA VAL A 91 23.98 -0.16 5.81
C VAL A 91 22.99 -0.48 6.93
N THR A 92 23.34 -0.09 8.16
CA THR A 92 22.43 -0.19 9.32
C THR A 92 21.65 1.10 9.48
N ILE A 93 20.33 1.03 9.36
CA ILE A 93 19.43 2.17 9.60
C ILE A 93 19.35 2.43 11.10
N THR A 94 19.86 3.57 11.56
CA THR A 94 19.83 3.95 12.99
C THR A 94 18.59 4.76 13.36
N ARG A 95 17.95 5.41 12.37
CA ARG A 95 16.71 6.17 12.51
C ARG A 95 15.89 6.03 11.23
N GLU A 96 14.61 5.68 11.37
CA GLU A 96 13.69 5.61 10.22
C GLU A 96 13.30 7.01 9.72
N SER A 97 13.07 7.13 8.41
CA SER A 97 12.49 8.35 7.82
C SER A 97 10.96 8.27 7.80
N PRO A 98 10.25 9.40 7.74
CA PRO A 98 8.79 9.42 7.72
C PRO A 98 8.15 8.70 6.52
N ASN A 99 8.91 8.49 5.44
CA ASN A 99 8.45 7.98 4.15
C ASN A 99 9.06 6.62 3.75
N TYR A 100 9.84 5.98 4.63
CA TYR A 100 10.49 4.71 4.30
C TYR A 100 10.59 3.79 5.52
N SER A 101 10.17 2.54 5.35
CA SER A 101 10.38 1.45 6.31
C SER A 101 10.51 0.14 5.53
N ARG A 102 11.41 -0.75 5.97
CA ARG A 102 11.75 -2.01 5.28
C ARG A 102 11.02 -3.23 5.86
N LYS A 103 9.90 -3.01 6.58
CA LYS A 103 9.14 -4.11 7.20
C LYS A 103 8.70 -5.16 6.19
#